data_AF-A0A6J0MTP9-F1
#
_entry.id   AF-A0A6J0MTP9-F1
#
_cell.length_a   1.000
_cell.length_b   1.000
_cell.length_c   1.000
_cell.angle_alpha   90.00
_cell.angle_beta   90.00
_cell.angle_gamma   90.00
#
_symmetry.space_group_name_H-M   'P 1'
#
loop_
_entity.id
_entity.type
_entity.pdbx_description
1 polymer ?
#
loop_
_entity_poly.entity_id
_entity_poly.type
_entity_poly.pdbx_seq_one_letter_code
_entity_poly.pdbx_strand_id
1 'polypeptide(L)'
;MDDEIAALGGVTGTGISVYSAFYDRLKEIREYHRKYPSGPLVDASADYEALLKVEPVISFSGEEGVGRYLDLHDMYNHYINSKFGGMVEYSVYLDVFSHPEKIPRKLKFPRQYMKYMEALLEYLVNFFKRTEPLQDLDKMLSKVEIDFEERFADGKVVGWENHGQENELVPSEHTVIDLGYYTTAEELIDVGPEKLKEALGALGLKVGGTLQQRAERLFLTKHTPLEKLDKKHFAKPALKGKQNGDAKATQEPDSAKQIALTEAKVKKLCNLLDETIERTRQNVVKKHALTYAEMEEERKGEEERAAEIESDEEESGFYNPLDLPMGVDGKPIPYWLYKLHGLGQKFECEICGNSIYKGRRAFERHFKEFKHQDGMRRLGIPNTNNFNEITSIKEAEELWKRIQEREGVNKWRPEIEEEYEDGEGNVYNKKTYSDLKRQGLI
;
A
#
# COMPACT_ATOMS: atom_id res chain seq x y z
N MET A 1 49.22 46.73 -10.85
CA MET A 1 48.84 46.58 -12.26
C MET A 1 49.88 45.76 -13.03
N ASP A 2 51.18 45.91 -12.78
CA ASP A 2 52.21 45.17 -13.54
C ASP A 2 52.23 43.64 -13.27
N ASP A 3 51.90 43.21 -12.05
CA ASP A 3 51.83 41.77 -11.72
C ASP A 3 50.64 41.03 -12.37
N GLU A 4 49.52 41.72 -12.61
CA GLU A 4 48.35 41.14 -13.29
C GLU A 4 48.55 41.04 -14.81
N ILE A 5 49.34 41.95 -15.40
CA ILE A 5 49.74 41.89 -16.82
C ILE A 5 50.81 40.79 -17.04
N ALA A 6 51.71 40.58 -16.08
CA ALA A 6 52.67 39.48 -16.11
C ALA A 6 51.99 38.09 -16.03
N ALA A 7 50.88 37.98 -15.30
CA ALA A 7 50.07 36.77 -15.23
C ALA A 7 49.43 36.39 -16.58
N LEU A 8 49.09 37.36 -17.44
CA LEU A 8 48.61 37.11 -18.81
C LEU A 8 49.73 36.62 -19.74
N GLY A 9 50.99 36.96 -19.44
CA GLY A 9 52.19 36.46 -20.14
C GLY A 9 52.65 35.07 -19.67
N GLY A 10 51.97 34.49 -18.67
CA GLY A 10 52.23 33.13 -18.19
C GLY A 10 53.57 32.96 -17.45
N VAL A 11 54.19 34.04 -16.95
CA VAL A 11 55.46 34.01 -16.20
C VAL A 11 55.31 34.83 -14.92
N THR A 12 55.59 34.24 -13.76
CA THR A 12 55.59 34.95 -12.47
C THR A 12 56.76 35.93 -12.40
N GLY A 13 56.73 36.94 -11.53
CA GLY A 13 57.83 37.91 -11.34
C GLY A 13 59.21 37.31 -11.00
N THR A 14 59.29 35.99 -10.81
CA THR A 14 60.51 35.18 -10.60
C THR A 14 60.97 34.40 -11.84
N GLY A 15 60.34 34.59 -13.01
CA GLY A 15 60.73 33.96 -14.28
C GLY A 15 60.18 32.54 -14.49
N ILE A 16 59.27 32.06 -13.63
CA ILE A 16 58.72 30.70 -13.70
C ILE A 16 57.40 30.72 -14.46
N SER A 17 57.23 29.81 -15.42
CA SER A 17 55.98 29.73 -16.17
C SER A 17 54.84 29.25 -15.27
N VAL A 18 53.76 30.03 -15.17
CA VAL A 18 52.59 29.71 -14.32
C VAL A 18 51.97 28.38 -14.73
N TYR A 19 51.93 28.12 -16.04
CA TYR A 19 51.42 26.87 -16.59
C TYR A 19 52.30 25.68 -16.24
N SER A 20 53.63 25.81 -16.28
CA SER A 20 54.51 24.69 -15.89
C SER A 20 54.33 24.34 -14.42
N ALA A 21 54.27 25.33 -13.54
CA ALA A 21 54.01 25.09 -12.11
C ALA A 21 52.63 24.45 -11.84
N PHE A 22 51.60 24.82 -12.61
CA PHE A 22 50.29 24.17 -12.55
C PHE A 22 50.33 22.73 -13.02
N TYR A 23 50.97 22.44 -14.17
CA TYR A 23 51.07 21.10 -14.71
C TYR A 23 51.95 20.18 -13.85
N ASP A 24 52.99 20.72 -13.21
CA ASP A 24 53.82 19.97 -12.26
C ASP A 24 53.01 19.59 -11.01
N ARG A 25 52.23 20.52 -10.43
CA ARG A 25 51.29 20.19 -9.33
C ARG A 25 50.20 19.22 -9.76
N LEU A 26 49.64 19.36 -10.96
CA LEU A 26 48.64 18.43 -11.49
C LEU A 26 49.23 17.03 -11.69
N LYS A 27 50.48 16.95 -12.14
CA LYS A 27 51.21 15.69 -12.29
C LYS A 27 51.44 15.03 -10.93
N GLU A 28 51.85 15.80 -9.93
CA GLU A 28 51.99 15.32 -8.55
C GLU A 28 50.66 14.77 -8.00
N ILE A 29 49.55 15.49 -8.18
CA ILE A 29 48.21 15.05 -7.77
C ILE A 29 47.80 13.76 -8.50
N ARG A 30 48.03 13.68 -9.82
CA ARG A 30 47.73 12.47 -10.61
C ARG A 30 48.59 11.28 -10.20
N GLU A 31 49.87 11.49 -9.92
CA GLU A 31 50.76 10.44 -9.42
C GLU A 31 50.35 9.97 -8.02
N TYR A 32 49.94 10.90 -7.15
CA TYR A 32 49.36 10.58 -5.85
C TYR A 32 48.11 9.72 -5.99
N HIS A 33 47.12 10.11 -6.81
CA HIS A 33 45.90 9.30 -7.03
C HIS A 33 46.15 8.01 -7.80
N ARG A 34 47.23 7.91 -8.59
CA ARG A 34 47.66 6.66 -9.22
C ARG A 34 48.29 5.71 -8.21
N LYS A 35 49.04 6.24 -7.24
CA LYS A 35 49.70 5.47 -6.17
C LYS A 35 48.74 5.10 -5.03
N TYR A 36 47.78 5.97 -4.77
CA TYR A 36 46.69 5.80 -3.82
C TYR A 36 45.37 5.98 -4.59
N PRO A 37 44.90 4.93 -5.30
CA PRO A 37 43.56 4.95 -5.85
C PRO A 37 42.63 5.34 -4.72
N SER A 38 41.86 6.43 -4.90
CA SER A 38 40.97 6.92 -3.86
C SER A 38 40.18 5.74 -3.28
N GLY A 39 40.05 5.70 -1.94
CA GLY A 39 39.12 4.75 -1.29
C GLY A 39 37.73 4.84 -1.94
N PRO A 40 36.83 3.86 -1.67
CA PRO A 40 35.54 3.77 -2.32
C PRO A 40 34.95 5.17 -2.44
N LEU A 41 34.65 5.60 -3.67
CA LEU A 41 33.86 6.81 -3.88
C LEU A 41 32.71 6.70 -2.88
N VAL A 42 32.61 7.66 -1.96
CA VAL A 42 31.43 7.77 -1.09
C VAL A 42 30.32 8.12 -2.06
N ASP A 43 29.71 7.06 -2.57
CA ASP A 43 28.59 7.17 -3.47
C ASP A 43 27.49 7.77 -2.60
N ALA A 44 27.14 9.03 -2.88
CA ALA A 44 26.07 9.69 -2.17
C ALA A 44 24.76 8.88 -2.25
N SER A 45 24.64 7.95 -3.21
CA SER A 45 23.50 7.02 -3.33
C SER A 45 23.60 5.77 -2.45
N ALA A 46 24.78 5.37 -1.97
CA ALA A 46 24.95 4.19 -1.12
C ALA A 46 24.22 4.35 0.23
N ASP A 47 24.19 5.57 0.78
CA ASP A 47 23.46 5.87 2.01
C ASP A 47 21.94 5.79 1.80
N TYR A 48 21.42 6.19 0.62
CA TYR A 48 20.01 6.02 0.29
C TYR A 48 19.64 4.55 0.06
N GLU A 49 20.54 3.78 -0.57
CA GLU A 49 20.33 2.35 -0.77
C GLU A 49 20.30 1.59 0.56
N ALA A 50 21.10 2.01 1.54
CA ALA A 50 21.06 1.47 2.89
C ALA A 50 19.75 1.81 3.61
N LEU A 51 19.20 3.02 3.42
CA LEU A 51 17.90 3.42 3.98
C LEU A 51 16.74 2.63 3.38
N LEU A 52 16.82 2.27 2.09
CA LEU A 52 15.80 1.44 1.43
C LEU A 52 15.82 -0.03 1.88
N LYS A 53 16.94 -0.51 2.47
CA LYS A 53 17.06 -1.86 3.02
C LYS A 53 16.49 -1.99 4.43
N VAL A 54 16.12 -0.88 5.06
CA VAL A 54 15.46 -0.90 6.37
C VAL A 54 13.97 -1.08 6.14
N GLU A 55 13.53 -2.33 6.12
CA GLU A 55 12.10 -2.65 6.06
C GLU A 55 11.45 -2.35 7.42
N PRO A 56 10.45 -1.46 7.46
CA PRO A 56 9.67 -1.26 8.68
C PRO A 56 8.83 -2.51 8.94
N VAL A 57 9.07 -3.19 10.06
CA VAL A 57 8.22 -4.30 10.50
C VAL A 57 6.86 -3.74 10.92
N ILE A 58 5.89 -3.79 10.01
CA ILE A 58 4.50 -3.42 10.29
C ILE A 58 3.76 -4.69 10.72
N SER A 59 3.51 -4.84 12.01
CA SER A 59 2.73 -5.97 12.52
C SER A 59 1.24 -5.72 12.34
N PHE A 60 0.53 -6.71 11.80
CA PHE A 60 -0.93 -6.79 11.79
C PHE A 60 -1.38 -7.99 12.62
N SER A 61 -2.56 -7.89 13.25
CA SER A 61 -3.23 -9.05 13.82
C SER A 61 -3.63 -10.02 12.70
N GLY A 62 -3.73 -11.31 12.99
CA GLY A 62 -4.19 -12.30 12.01
C GLY A 62 -5.57 -11.97 11.45
N GLU A 63 -6.47 -11.46 12.31
CA GLU A 63 -7.82 -11.04 11.89
C GLU A 63 -7.84 -9.73 11.08
N GLU A 64 -6.78 -8.92 11.14
CA GLU A 64 -6.66 -7.71 10.32
C GLU A 64 -6.32 -8.03 8.85
N GLY A 65 -5.81 -9.24 8.56
CA GLY A 65 -5.50 -9.67 7.19
C GLY A 65 -4.58 -8.71 6.45
N VAL A 66 -3.48 -8.28 7.09
CA VAL A 66 -2.51 -7.31 6.54
C VAL A 66 -3.15 -5.97 6.14
N GLY A 67 -4.07 -5.47 6.98
CA GLY A 67 -4.78 -4.20 6.75
C GLY A 67 -6.04 -4.32 5.91
N ARG A 68 -6.44 -5.54 5.51
CA ARG A 68 -7.68 -5.77 4.77
C ARG A 68 -8.91 -5.61 5.66
N TYR A 69 -8.87 -6.03 6.91
CA TYR A 69 -10.03 -5.96 7.81
C TYR A 69 -9.64 -5.23 9.11
N LEU A 70 -10.65 -4.77 9.85
CA LEU A 70 -10.48 -4.21 11.19
C LEU A 70 -10.78 -5.29 12.22
N ASP A 71 -9.87 -5.51 13.16
CA ASP A 71 -10.10 -6.37 14.31
C ASP A 71 -10.74 -5.56 15.44
N LEU A 72 -12.09 -5.54 15.45
CA LEU A 72 -12.86 -4.82 16.46
C LEU A 72 -13.44 -5.74 17.55
N HIS A 73 -13.01 -7.00 17.64
CA HIS A 73 -13.57 -7.94 18.62
C HIS A 73 -13.33 -7.50 20.07
N ASP A 74 -12.13 -7.00 20.37
CA ASP A 74 -11.82 -6.46 21.71
C ASP A 74 -12.67 -5.25 22.05
N MET A 75 -12.87 -4.35 21.08
CA MET A 75 -13.73 -3.17 21.27
C MET A 75 -15.20 -3.56 21.46
N TYR A 76 -15.67 -4.55 20.70
CA TYR A 76 -16.99 -5.14 20.88
C TYR A 76 -17.17 -5.74 22.28
N ASN A 77 -16.19 -6.51 22.76
CA ASN A 77 -16.20 -7.07 24.11
C ASN A 77 -16.26 -5.97 25.18
N HIS A 78 -15.55 -4.86 24.99
CA HIS A 78 -15.66 -3.70 25.87
C HIS A 78 -17.05 -3.05 25.80
N TYR A 79 -17.64 -2.93 24.61
CA TYR A 79 -18.95 -2.35 24.39
C TYR A 79 -20.06 -3.15 25.11
N ILE A 80 -20.14 -4.46 24.88
CA ILE A 80 -21.19 -5.33 25.48
C ILE A 80 -21.07 -5.40 27.02
N ASN A 81 -19.86 -5.32 27.55
CA ASN A 81 -19.61 -5.35 29.00
C ASN A 81 -19.76 -3.97 29.67
N SER A 82 -20.15 -2.95 28.91
CA SER A 82 -20.32 -1.59 29.41
C SER A 82 -21.77 -1.26 29.76
N LYS A 83 -21.95 -0.21 30.57
CA LYS A 83 -23.29 0.30 30.90
C LYS A 83 -23.92 1.14 29.78
N PHE A 84 -23.12 1.59 28.81
CA PHE A 84 -23.59 2.42 27.70
C PHE A 84 -23.86 1.59 26.44
N GLY A 85 -23.27 0.40 26.35
CA GLY A 85 -23.49 -0.52 25.25
C GLY A 85 -24.75 -1.38 25.42
N GLY A 86 -25.30 -1.80 24.29
CA GLY A 86 -26.40 -2.77 24.24
C GLY A 86 -25.88 -4.20 24.06
N MET A 87 -26.71 -5.18 24.44
CA MET A 87 -26.52 -6.58 24.07
C MET A 87 -26.87 -6.74 22.59
N VAL A 88 -25.88 -6.56 21.72
CA VAL A 88 -26.01 -6.65 20.27
C VAL A 88 -25.04 -7.70 19.74
N GLU A 89 -25.32 -8.26 18.56
CA GLU A 89 -24.38 -9.13 17.86
C GLU A 89 -23.21 -8.33 17.27
N TYR A 90 -22.07 -8.98 17.02
CA TYR A 90 -20.87 -8.34 16.46
C TYR A 90 -21.15 -7.64 15.12
N SER A 91 -21.92 -8.28 14.23
CA SER A 91 -22.34 -7.72 12.95
C SER A 91 -23.08 -6.39 13.11
N VAL A 92 -24.00 -6.31 14.06
CA VAL A 92 -24.77 -5.10 14.38
C VAL A 92 -23.87 -4.04 15.04
N TYR A 93 -22.92 -4.47 15.86
CA TYR A 93 -21.95 -3.56 16.48
C TYR A 93 -21.12 -2.80 15.42
N LEU A 94 -20.74 -3.45 14.32
CA LEU A 94 -20.02 -2.80 13.20
C LEU A 94 -20.80 -1.63 12.57
N ASP A 95 -22.13 -1.63 12.64
CA ASP A 95 -22.97 -0.50 12.17
C ASP A 95 -23.15 0.59 13.24
N VAL A 96 -22.98 0.24 14.52
CA VAL A 96 -23.27 1.13 15.66
C VAL A 96 -22.05 1.93 16.09
N PHE A 97 -20.85 1.32 16.11
CA PHE A 97 -19.64 1.96 16.66
C PHE A 97 -19.21 3.22 15.88
N SER A 98 -19.53 3.28 14.59
CA SER A 98 -19.27 4.43 13.71
C SER A 98 -20.18 5.63 13.98
N HIS A 99 -21.26 5.43 14.75
CA HIS A 99 -22.30 6.42 15.03
C HIS A 99 -22.42 6.72 16.54
N PRO A 100 -21.41 7.36 17.17
CA PRO A 100 -21.43 7.67 18.61
C PRO A 100 -22.58 8.62 19.00
N GLU A 101 -23.19 9.33 18.05
CA GLU A 101 -24.40 10.14 18.26
C GLU A 101 -25.63 9.33 18.74
N LYS A 102 -25.69 8.03 18.41
CA LYS A 102 -26.82 7.17 18.83
C LYS A 102 -26.79 6.87 20.33
N ILE A 103 -25.66 7.06 20.99
CA ILE A 103 -25.50 6.80 22.43
C ILE A 103 -26.05 8.00 23.21
N PRO A 104 -26.98 7.79 24.16
CA PRO A 104 -27.52 8.87 24.97
C PRO A 104 -26.43 9.64 25.73
N ARG A 105 -26.49 10.97 25.70
CA ARG A 105 -25.49 11.86 26.34
C ARG A 105 -25.24 11.52 27.82
N LYS A 106 -26.28 11.12 28.56
CA LYS A 106 -26.18 10.70 29.97
C LYS A 106 -25.20 9.54 30.20
N LEU A 107 -25.07 8.65 29.22
CA LEU A 107 -24.22 7.47 29.27
C LEU A 107 -22.78 7.72 28.79
N LYS A 108 -22.48 8.95 28.31
CA LYS A 108 -21.15 9.35 27.83
C LYS A 108 -20.23 9.89 28.92
N PHE A 109 -20.79 10.49 29.97
CA PHE A 109 -20.02 11.03 31.11
C PHE A 109 -19.28 10.00 32.00
N PRO A 110 -19.74 8.74 32.15
CA PRO A 110 -18.98 7.73 32.87
C PRO A 110 -17.57 7.53 32.26
N ARG A 111 -16.55 7.43 33.13
CA ARG A 111 -15.16 7.18 32.72
C ARG A 111 -14.98 5.94 31.83
N GLN A 112 -15.87 4.95 31.94
CA GLN A 112 -15.84 3.75 31.12
C GLN A 112 -16.03 4.07 29.63
N TYR A 113 -16.91 5.01 29.29
CA TYR A 113 -17.16 5.43 27.91
C TYR A 113 -15.95 6.16 27.33
N MET A 114 -15.39 7.11 28.08
CA MET A 114 -14.20 7.85 27.67
C MET A 114 -13.02 6.90 27.40
N LYS A 115 -12.76 5.94 28.29
CA LYS A 115 -11.71 4.92 28.07
C LYS A 115 -11.95 4.07 26.82
N TYR A 116 -13.20 3.69 26.58
CA TYR A 116 -13.56 2.95 25.37
C TYR A 116 -13.30 3.79 24.10
N MET A 117 -13.72 5.06 24.10
CA MET A 117 -13.52 5.96 22.96
C MET A 117 -12.04 6.27 22.71
N GLU A 118 -11.24 6.43 23.77
CA GLU A 118 -9.78 6.60 23.67
C GLU A 118 -9.11 5.36 23.08
N ALA A 119 -9.45 4.16 23.59
CA ALA A 119 -8.91 2.91 23.07
C ALA A 119 -9.32 2.66 21.60
N LEU A 120 -10.57 2.96 21.25
CA LEU A 120 -11.04 2.87 19.86
C LEU A 120 -10.31 3.87 18.96
N LEU A 121 -10.13 5.11 19.42
CA LEU A 121 -9.38 6.12 18.67
C LEU A 121 -7.92 5.69 18.47
N GLU A 122 -7.26 5.20 19.52
CA GLU A 122 -5.88 4.71 19.47
C GLU A 122 -5.74 3.57 18.46
N TYR A 123 -6.65 2.59 18.52
CA TYR A 123 -6.68 1.47 17.57
C TYR A 123 -6.83 1.96 16.12
N LEU A 124 -7.83 2.80 15.84
CA LEU A 124 -8.09 3.30 14.49
C LEU A 124 -6.94 4.16 13.95
N VAL A 125 -6.33 4.99 14.81
CA VAL A 125 -5.14 5.79 14.44
C VAL A 125 -3.97 4.87 14.11
N ASN A 126 -3.70 3.87 14.94
CA ASN A 126 -2.61 2.92 14.72
C ASN A 126 -2.84 2.10 13.43
N PHE A 127 -4.05 1.58 13.24
CA PHE A 127 -4.44 0.89 12.01
C PHE A 127 -4.24 1.77 10.78
N PHE A 128 -4.77 3.01 10.79
CA PHE A 128 -4.66 3.92 9.66
C PHE A 128 -3.19 4.27 9.32
N LYS A 129 -2.34 4.52 10.33
CA LYS A 129 -0.91 4.79 10.11
C LYS A 129 -0.17 3.58 9.50
N ARG A 130 -0.59 2.36 9.83
CA ARG A 130 -0.04 1.12 9.25
C ARG A 130 -0.52 0.89 7.81
N THR A 131 -1.79 1.15 7.51
CA THR A 131 -2.37 0.89 6.17
C THR A 131 -2.11 2.02 5.17
N GLU A 132 -2.05 3.28 5.62
CA GLU A 132 -1.90 4.45 4.76
C GLU A 132 -0.76 5.38 5.24
N PRO A 133 0.51 4.89 5.26
CA PRO A 133 1.64 5.64 5.84
C PRO A 133 1.98 6.94 5.10
N LEU A 134 1.56 7.06 3.83
CA LEU A 134 1.80 8.26 3.02
C LEU A 134 0.81 9.40 3.32
N GLN A 135 -0.26 9.13 4.07
CA GLN A 135 -1.24 10.15 4.43
C GLN A 135 -0.86 10.84 5.74
N ASP A 136 -0.89 12.17 5.72
CA ASP A 136 -0.63 13.01 6.90
C ASP A 136 -1.85 13.04 7.82
N LEU A 137 -1.97 11.99 8.63
CA LEU A 137 -3.06 11.84 9.59
C LEU A 137 -3.08 12.96 10.63
N ASP A 138 -1.91 13.41 11.08
CA ASP A 138 -1.82 14.43 12.13
C ASP A 138 -2.40 15.76 11.61
N LYS A 139 -2.09 16.15 10.36
CA LYS A 139 -2.72 17.31 9.71
C LYS A 139 -4.23 17.15 9.51
N MET A 140 -4.69 15.95 9.18
CA MET A 140 -6.13 15.67 9.05
C MET A 140 -6.84 15.81 10.40
N LEU A 141 -6.28 15.28 11.47
CA LEU A 141 -6.84 15.39 12.82
C LEU A 141 -6.78 16.82 13.36
N SER A 142 -5.71 17.58 13.09
CA SER A 142 -5.66 19.00 13.45
C SER A 142 -6.71 19.82 12.72
N LYS A 143 -7.00 19.51 11.45
CA LYS A 143 -8.12 20.14 10.74
C LYS A 143 -9.46 19.82 11.40
N VAL A 144 -9.67 18.57 11.82
CA VAL A 144 -10.88 18.18 12.57
C VAL A 144 -10.98 18.93 13.89
N GLU A 145 -9.88 19.12 14.60
CA GLU A 145 -9.86 19.92 15.83
C GLU A 145 -10.30 21.36 15.59
N ILE A 146 -9.75 22.02 14.56
CA ILE A 146 -10.11 23.40 14.21
C ILE A 146 -11.60 23.49 13.82
N ASP A 147 -12.05 22.65 12.89
CA ASP A 147 -13.45 22.61 12.45
C ASP A 147 -14.40 22.27 13.62
N PHE A 148 -13.95 21.43 14.57
CA PHE A 148 -14.70 21.09 15.77
C PHE A 148 -14.80 22.29 16.71
N GLU A 149 -13.72 23.02 16.96
CA GLU A 149 -13.75 24.18 17.85
C GLU A 149 -14.71 25.26 17.34
N GLU A 150 -14.73 25.50 16.03
CA GLU A 150 -15.70 26.40 15.39
C GLU A 150 -17.15 25.91 15.60
N ARG A 151 -17.42 24.63 15.31
CA ARG A 151 -18.78 24.05 15.44
C ARG A 151 -19.24 23.93 16.89
N PHE A 152 -18.32 23.68 17.81
CA PHE A 152 -18.59 23.55 19.24
C PHE A 152 -18.90 24.93 19.84
N ALA A 153 -18.18 25.98 19.43
CA ALA A 153 -18.50 27.35 19.81
C ALA A 153 -19.89 27.78 19.30
N ASP A 154 -20.26 27.35 18.10
CA ASP A 154 -21.58 27.56 17.50
C ASP A 154 -22.69 26.69 18.11
N GLY A 155 -22.36 25.69 18.94
CA GLY A 155 -23.32 24.74 19.52
C GLY A 155 -23.97 23.80 18.50
N LYS A 156 -23.37 23.61 17.31
CA LYS A 156 -23.91 22.81 16.18
C LYS A 156 -23.37 21.38 16.13
N VAL A 157 -22.73 20.90 17.20
CA VAL A 157 -22.16 19.55 17.23
C VAL A 157 -23.28 18.55 17.51
N VAL A 158 -23.57 17.69 16.53
CA VAL A 158 -24.61 16.66 16.61
C VAL A 158 -24.41 15.78 17.86
N GLY A 159 -25.43 15.67 18.70
CA GLY A 159 -25.38 14.92 19.97
C GLY A 159 -24.77 15.69 21.16
N TRP A 160 -24.24 16.88 20.91
CA TRP A 160 -23.70 17.82 21.91
C TRP A 160 -24.27 19.23 21.76
N GLU A 161 -25.40 19.37 21.07
CA GLU A 161 -26.12 20.63 20.95
C GLU A 161 -26.37 21.19 22.36
N ASN A 162 -26.22 22.51 22.51
CA ASN A 162 -26.37 23.20 23.80
C ASN A 162 -27.83 23.16 24.27
N HIS A 163 -28.28 21.99 24.72
CA HIS A 163 -29.48 21.87 25.54
C HIS A 163 -29.14 22.43 26.92
N GLY A 164 -29.15 23.76 27.01
CA GLY A 164 -29.46 24.40 28.27
C GLY A 164 -30.83 23.90 28.72
N GLN A 165 -30.86 23.05 29.73
CA GLN A 165 -32.07 22.70 30.49
C GLN A 165 -33.22 22.04 29.69
N GLU A 166 -33.05 20.79 29.29
CA GLU A 166 -34.19 19.89 29.03
C GLU A 166 -34.00 18.64 29.91
N ASN A 167 -34.40 18.68 31.18
CA ASN A 167 -35.73 18.20 31.60
C ASN A 167 -36.87 18.47 30.61
N GLU A 168 -36.79 17.91 29.40
CA GLU A 168 -38.01 17.42 28.74
C GLU A 168 -38.46 16.19 29.52
N LEU A 169 -39.18 16.46 30.61
CA LEU A 169 -40.37 15.68 30.88
C LEU A 169 -41.20 15.78 29.61
N VAL A 170 -41.18 14.72 28.81
CA VAL A 170 -42.20 14.47 27.81
C VAL A 170 -43.54 14.87 28.45
N PRO A 171 -44.25 15.90 27.97
CA PRO A 171 -45.61 16.13 28.42
C PRO A 171 -46.38 14.92 27.88
N SER A 172 -46.54 13.88 28.70
CA SER A 172 -47.58 12.91 28.44
C SER A 172 -48.86 13.72 28.28
N GLU A 173 -49.54 13.60 27.16
CA GLU A 173 -50.80 14.29 26.81
C GLU A 173 -51.97 13.95 27.77
N HIS A 174 -51.69 13.47 28.98
CA HIS A 174 -52.63 12.97 29.98
C HIS A 174 -52.62 13.70 31.33
N THR A 175 -51.90 14.82 31.48
CA THR A 175 -51.76 15.49 32.80
C THR A 175 -52.36 16.89 32.90
N VAL A 176 -53.04 17.39 31.87
CA VAL A 176 -53.82 18.62 31.98
C VAL A 176 -55.19 18.27 32.55
N ILE A 177 -55.33 18.34 33.88
CA ILE A 177 -56.65 18.35 34.51
C ILE A 177 -57.30 19.68 34.11
N ASP A 178 -58.29 19.63 33.22
CA ASP A 178 -59.06 20.82 32.85
C ASP A 178 -59.92 21.25 34.04
N LEU A 179 -59.45 22.30 34.72
CA LEU A 179 -60.10 22.90 35.89
C LEU A 179 -61.46 23.54 35.55
N GLY A 180 -61.80 23.69 34.26
CA GLY A 180 -63.10 24.20 33.80
C GLY A 180 -64.29 23.34 34.24
N TYR A 181 -64.11 22.02 34.32
CA TYR A 181 -65.18 21.07 34.66
C TYR A 181 -65.51 20.96 36.15
N TYR A 182 -64.66 21.50 37.03
CA TYR A 182 -64.80 21.37 38.49
C TYR A 182 -65.32 22.67 39.09
N THR A 183 -66.38 22.61 39.89
CA THR A 183 -66.98 23.80 40.53
C THR A 183 -66.49 23.99 41.96
N THR A 184 -66.02 22.93 42.61
CA THR A 184 -65.46 22.97 43.97
C THR A 184 -64.14 22.20 44.08
N ALA A 185 -63.34 22.51 45.10
CA ALA A 185 -62.09 21.80 45.37
C ALA A 185 -62.30 20.36 45.87
N GLU A 186 -63.51 20.00 46.31
CA GLU A 186 -63.86 18.66 46.80
C GLU A 186 -64.00 17.67 45.64
N GLU A 187 -64.53 18.10 44.49
CA GLU A 187 -64.65 17.29 43.26
C GLU A 187 -63.28 16.91 42.66
N LEU A 188 -62.23 17.69 42.96
CA LEU A 188 -60.86 17.39 42.55
C LEU A 188 -60.22 16.26 43.37
N ILE A 189 -60.79 15.89 44.52
CA ILE A 189 -60.30 14.78 45.35
C ILE A 189 -60.51 13.44 44.62
N ASP A 190 -61.59 13.32 43.85
CA ASP A 190 -61.95 12.12 43.09
C ASP A 190 -61.00 11.83 41.92
N VAL A 191 -60.21 12.82 41.49
CA VAL A 191 -59.16 12.67 40.46
C VAL A 191 -57.99 11.81 40.98
N GLY A 192 -57.84 11.71 42.31
CA GLY A 192 -56.91 10.81 42.98
C GLY A 192 -55.54 11.42 43.32
N PRO A 193 -54.85 10.82 44.31
CA PRO A 193 -53.63 11.39 44.93
C PRO A 193 -52.45 11.58 43.98
N GLU A 194 -52.24 10.66 43.04
CA GLU A 194 -51.08 10.68 42.14
C GLU A 194 -51.25 11.73 41.03
N LYS A 195 -52.45 11.81 40.42
CA LYS A 195 -52.74 12.82 39.39
C LYS A 195 -52.70 14.25 39.94
N LEU A 196 -53.20 14.49 41.15
CA LEU A 196 -53.08 15.79 41.83
C LEU A 196 -51.63 16.15 42.14
N LYS A 197 -50.82 15.16 42.51
CA LYS A 197 -49.39 15.33 42.80
C LYS A 197 -48.59 15.65 41.55
N GLU A 198 -48.92 15.01 40.44
CA GLU A 198 -48.34 15.26 39.12
C GLU A 198 -48.72 16.64 38.58
N ALA A 199 -50.00 17.02 38.64
CA ALA A 199 -50.49 18.33 38.20
C ALA A 199 -49.89 19.49 39.03
N LEU A 200 -49.79 19.33 40.36
CA LEU A 200 -49.12 20.33 41.22
C LEU A 200 -47.62 20.42 40.94
N GLY A 201 -46.96 19.29 40.65
CA GLY A 201 -45.55 19.22 40.30
C GLY A 201 -45.27 19.93 38.97
N ALA A 202 -46.12 19.73 37.96
CA ALA A 202 -46.05 20.40 36.67
C ALA A 202 -46.18 21.93 36.79
N LEU A 203 -46.96 22.41 37.76
CA LEU A 203 -47.14 23.85 38.03
C LEU A 203 -46.12 24.42 39.03
N GLY A 204 -45.12 23.64 39.47
CA GLY A 204 -44.09 24.09 40.42
C GLY A 204 -44.61 24.38 41.83
N LEU A 205 -45.81 23.91 42.16
CA LEU A 205 -46.47 24.11 43.43
C LEU A 205 -46.06 23.04 44.45
N LYS A 206 -46.23 23.34 45.73
CA LYS A 206 -45.91 22.41 46.82
C LYS A 206 -46.79 21.16 46.71
N VAL A 207 -46.18 19.98 46.71
CA VAL A 207 -46.87 18.68 46.58
C VAL A 207 -47.25 18.06 47.95
N GLY A 208 -46.68 18.58 49.06
CA GLY A 208 -46.96 18.08 50.41
C GLY A 208 -48.31 18.52 50.99
N GLY A 209 -48.84 17.74 51.93
CA GLY A 209 -50.12 17.99 52.63
C GLY A 209 -51.14 16.87 52.43
N THR A 210 -52.33 17.04 53.01
CA THR A 210 -53.49 16.16 52.82
C THR A 210 -54.04 16.26 51.39
N LEU A 211 -54.81 15.27 50.95
CA LEU A 211 -55.44 15.25 49.61
C LEU A 211 -56.26 16.51 49.33
N GLN A 212 -57.04 16.95 50.32
CA GLN A 212 -57.85 18.16 50.25
C GLN A 212 -56.98 19.43 50.07
N GLN A 213 -55.87 19.54 50.80
CA GLN A 213 -54.94 20.68 50.65
C GLN A 213 -54.23 20.71 49.29
N ARG A 214 -54.06 19.54 48.63
CA ARG A 214 -53.53 19.46 47.26
C ARG A 214 -54.59 19.89 46.25
N ALA A 215 -55.81 19.41 46.40
CA ALA A 215 -56.94 19.79 45.55
C ALA A 215 -57.26 21.29 45.66
N GLU A 216 -57.29 21.87 46.86
CA GLU A 216 -57.46 23.32 47.09
C GLU A 216 -56.33 24.13 46.44
N ARG A 217 -55.08 23.66 46.56
CA ARG A 217 -53.91 24.35 45.97
C ARG A 217 -53.92 24.34 44.46
N LEU A 218 -54.40 23.24 43.86
CA LEU A 218 -54.58 23.14 42.42
C LEU A 218 -55.80 23.96 41.96
N PHE A 219 -56.88 23.99 42.74
CA PHE A 219 -58.07 24.79 42.42
C PHE A 219 -57.82 26.30 42.51
N LEU A 220 -56.91 26.74 43.39
CA LEU A 220 -56.50 28.15 43.48
C LEU A 220 -55.96 28.68 42.14
N THR A 221 -55.29 27.86 41.33
CA THR A 221 -54.77 28.30 40.02
C THR A 221 -55.87 28.56 38.98
N LYS A 222 -57.12 28.12 39.23
CA LYS A 222 -58.29 28.43 38.40
C LYS A 222 -58.70 29.91 38.49
N HIS A 223 -58.56 30.50 39.68
CA HIS A 223 -59.08 31.85 39.97
C HIS A 223 -57.98 32.89 40.14
N THR A 224 -56.74 32.47 40.42
CA THR A 224 -55.58 33.35 40.49
C THR A 224 -54.46 32.86 39.57
N PRO A 225 -53.97 33.71 38.65
CA PRO A 225 -52.84 33.36 37.79
C PRO A 225 -51.60 33.12 38.65
N LEU A 226 -50.72 32.22 38.19
CA LEU A 226 -49.55 31.73 38.93
C LEU A 226 -48.65 32.86 39.47
N GLU A 227 -48.54 33.97 38.74
CA GLU A 227 -47.72 35.13 39.10
C GLU A 227 -48.21 35.88 40.35
N LYS A 228 -49.49 35.74 40.71
CA LYS A 228 -50.12 36.42 41.86
C LYS A 228 -50.24 35.52 43.09
N LEU A 229 -49.73 34.29 43.04
CA LEU A 229 -49.76 33.36 44.17
C LEU A 229 -48.66 33.70 45.19
N ASP A 230 -48.99 33.62 46.48
CA ASP A 230 -48.02 33.83 47.57
C ASP A 230 -46.89 32.78 47.47
N LYS A 231 -45.65 33.21 47.73
CA LYS A 231 -44.42 32.39 47.67
C LYS A 231 -44.47 31.14 48.56
N LYS A 232 -45.44 31.06 49.48
CA LYS A 232 -45.72 29.90 50.34
C LYS A 232 -46.32 28.70 49.61
N HIS A 233 -46.99 28.92 48.47
CA HIS A 233 -47.62 27.85 47.69
C HIS A 233 -46.65 27.17 46.72
N PHE A 234 -45.55 27.84 46.39
CA PHE A 234 -44.49 27.29 45.55
C PHE A 234 -43.61 26.33 46.35
N ALA A 235 -43.09 25.30 45.67
CA ALA A 235 -42.06 24.45 46.25
C ALA A 235 -40.82 25.30 46.53
N LYS A 236 -40.27 25.23 47.76
CA LYS A 236 -38.98 25.86 48.06
C LYS A 236 -37.93 25.24 47.14
N PRO A 237 -37.06 26.02 46.48
CA PRO A 237 -35.91 25.45 45.78
C PRO A 237 -35.10 24.66 46.81
N ALA A 238 -34.78 23.42 46.49
CA ALA A 238 -33.92 22.58 47.33
C ALA A 238 -32.54 23.25 47.42
N LEU A 239 -32.34 24.05 48.48
CA LEU A 239 -31.05 24.50 48.93
C LEU A 239 -30.24 23.24 49.29
N LYS A 240 -29.42 22.78 48.33
CA LYS A 240 -28.41 21.76 48.59
C LYS A 240 -27.50 22.30 49.69
N GLY A 241 -27.47 21.59 50.82
CA GLY A 241 -26.60 21.88 51.95
C GLY A 241 -25.14 21.89 51.50
N LYS A 242 -24.42 22.92 51.92
CA LYS A 242 -22.96 23.04 51.79
C LYS A 242 -22.27 21.88 52.50
N GLN A 243 -21.70 20.95 51.74
CA GLN A 243 -20.52 20.17 52.15
C GLN A 243 -19.64 19.96 50.91
N ASN A 244 -18.44 20.53 50.96
CA ASN A 244 -17.25 20.31 50.13
C ASN A 244 -17.46 19.81 48.68
N GLY A 245 -17.39 20.71 47.69
CA GLY A 245 -17.48 20.30 46.29
C GLY A 245 -17.27 21.40 45.24
N ASP A 246 -16.28 22.29 45.41
CA ASP A 246 -15.96 23.33 44.41
C ASP A 246 -15.10 22.84 43.21
N ALA A 247 -14.85 21.52 43.09
CA ALA A 247 -14.08 20.95 41.97
C ALA A 247 -14.93 20.32 40.86
N LYS A 248 -16.26 20.23 41.01
CA LYS A 248 -17.11 19.41 40.12
C LYS A 248 -17.80 20.20 39.00
N ALA A 249 -18.10 21.48 39.21
CA ALA A 249 -18.79 22.31 38.22
C ALA A 249 -17.86 22.82 37.10
N THR A 250 -16.55 22.90 37.35
CA THR A 250 -15.53 23.33 36.36
C THR A 250 -15.02 22.19 35.48
N GLN A 251 -15.12 20.93 35.92
CA GLN A 251 -14.65 19.75 35.15
C GLN A 251 -15.67 19.22 34.14
N GLU A 252 -16.97 19.41 34.34
CA GLU A 252 -18.01 18.94 33.41
C GLU A 252 -17.95 19.55 32.00
N PRO A 253 -17.78 20.88 31.80
CA PRO A 253 -17.72 21.43 30.45
C PRO A 253 -16.45 21.03 29.71
N ASP A 254 -15.32 20.89 30.42
CA ASP A 254 -14.03 20.52 29.85
C ASP A 254 -13.99 19.01 29.50
N SER A 255 -14.51 18.16 30.39
CA SER A 255 -14.66 16.72 30.11
C SER A 255 -15.67 16.46 28.98
N ALA A 256 -16.76 17.22 28.89
CA ALA A 256 -17.71 17.13 27.78
C ALA A 256 -17.05 17.52 26.44
N LYS A 257 -16.28 18.61 26.41
CA LYS A 257 -15.55 19.04 25.21
C LYS A 257 -14.56 17.96 24.76
N GLN A 258 -13.82 17.37 25.70
CA GLN A 258 -12.87 16.30 25.41
C GLN A 258 -13.56 15.06 24.82
N ILE A 259 -14.66 14.59 25.42
CA ILE A 259 -15.42 13.44 24.91
C ILE A 259 -15.96 13.74 23.50
N ALA A 260 -16.55 14.92 23.30
CA ALA A 260 -17.08 15.33 22.01
C ALA A 260 -15.99 15.43 20.93
N LEU A 261 -14.80 15.90 21.29
CA LEU A 261 -13.66 15.97 20.38
C LEU A 261 -13.18 14.57 19.98
N THR A 262 -13.04 13.65 20.96
CA THR A 262 -12.66 12.25 20.68
C THR A 262 -13.69 11.58 19.77
N GLU A 263 -15.00 11.81 19.99
CA GLU A 263 -16.06 11.33 19.10
C GLU A 263 -15.92 11.87 17.68
N ALA A 264 -15.63 13.17 17.52
CA ALA A 264 -15.43 13.78 16.21
C ALA A 264 -14.23 13.18 15.47
N LYS A 265 -13.12 12.92 16.18
CA LYS A 265 -11.94 12.26 15.62
C LYS A 265 -12.23 10.82 15.19
N VAL A 266 -12.89 10.03 16.04
CA VAL A 266 -13.30 8.66 15.70
C VAL A 266 -14.23 8.67 14.49
N LYS A 267 -15.23 9.56 14.45
CA LYS A 267 -16.14 9.68 13.32
C LYS A 267 -15.40 10.02 12.03
N LYS A 268 -14.41 10.91 12.08
CA LYS A 268 -13.58 11.21 10.91
C LYS A 268 -12.80 9.98 10.43
N LEU A 269 -12.20 9.22 11.34
CA LEU A 269 -11.47 7.99 11.01
C LEU A 269 -12.39 6.92 10.43
N CYS A 270 -13.58 6.73 11.02
CA CYS A 270 -14.57 5.80 10.48
C CYS A 270 -14.99 6.18 9.06
N ASN A 271 -15.15 7.48 8.76
CA ASN A 271 -15.45 7.94 7.40
C ASN A 271 -14.30 7.69 6.41
N LEU A 272 -13.04 7.74 6.87
CA LEU A 272 -11.88 7.43 6.02
C LEU A 272 -11.75 5.92 5.80
N LEU A 273 -12.11 5.12 6.80
CA LEU A 273 -12.03 3.67 6.79
C LEU A 273 -13.35 2.99 6.39
N ASP A 274 -14.32 3.72 5.83
CA ASP A 274 -15.68 3.22 5.57
C ASP A 274 -15.67 1.97 4.67
N GLU A 275 -14.84 1.98 3.63
CA GLU A 275 -14.66 0.81 2.75
C GLU A 275 -14.09 -0.40 3.50
N THR A 276 -13.14 -0.17 4.42
CA THR A 276 -12.53 -1.22 5.24
C THR A 276 -13.54 -1.76 6.26
N ILE A 277 -14.37 -0.89 6.85
CA ILE A 277 -15.45 -1.28 7.77
C ILE A 277 -16.47 -2.15 7.03
N GLU A 278 -16.91 -1.73 5.84
CA GLU A 278 -17.85 -2.49 5.03
C GLU A 278 -17.27 -3.85 4.60
N ARG A 279 -15.99 -3.88 4.22
CA ARG A 279 -15.28 -5.13 3.90
C ARG A 279 -15.18 -6.06 5.12
N THR A 280 -14.96 -5.51 6.32
CA THR A 280 -14.94 -6.27 7.57
C THR A 280 -16.33 -6.85 7.87
N ARG A 281 -17.40 -6.06 7.68
CA ARG A 281 -18.79 -6.51 7.85
C ARG A 281 -19.12 -7.66 6.90
N GLN A 282 -18.77 -7.53 5.63
CA GLN A 282 -18.98 -8.59 4.63
C GLN A 282 -18.19 -9.85 4.99
N ASN A 283 -16.96 -9.72 5.48
CA ASN A 283 -16.16 -10.85 5.93
C ASN A 283 -16.80 -11.57 7.12
N VAL A 284 -17.31 -10.83 8.11
CA VAL A 284 -18.03 -11.40 9.25
C VAL A 284 -19.28 -12.16 8.82
N VAL A 285 -20.10 -11.57 7.94
CA VAL A 285 -21.29 -12.24 7.40
C VAL A 285 -20.92 -13.49 6.61
N LYS A 286 -19.84 -13.44 5.81
CA LYS A 286 -19.30 -14.60 5.10
C LYS A 286 -18.88 -15.68 6.10
N LYS A 287 -18.03 -15.35 7.09
CA LYS A 287 -17.57 -16.29 8.14
C LYS A 287 -18.73 -16.92 8.90
N HIS A 288 -19.81 -16.17 9.17
CA HIS A 288 -21.01 -16.71 9.82
C HIS A 288 -21.81 -17.69 8.95
N ALA A 289 -21.74 -17.57 7.63
CA ALA A 289 -22.44 -18.45 6.69
C ALA A 289 -21.66 -19.74 6.37
N LEU A 290 -20.36 -19.78 6.68
CA LEU A 290 -19.49 -20.92 6.36
C LEU A 290 -19.67 -22.06 7.38
N THR A 291 -19.50 -23.28 6.87
CA THR A 291 -19.30 -24.46 7.72
C THR A 291 -17.89 -24.49 8.31
N TYR A 292 -17.68 -25.25 9.38
CA TYR A 292 -16.37 -25.35 10.03
C TYR A 292 -15.25 -25.81 9.07
N ALA A 293 -15.54 -26.74 8.15
CA ALA A 293 -14.58 -27.21 7.17
C ALA A 293 -14.16 -26.11 6.18
N GLU A 294 -15.13 -25.31 5.72
CA GLU A 294 -14.86 -24.20 4.80
C GLU A 294 -14.12 -23.03 5.50
N MET A 295 -14.39 -22.82 6.80
CA MET A 295 -13.68 -21.81 7.61
C MET A 295 -12.20 -22.15 7.78
N GLU A 296 -11.89 -23.43 8.00
CA GLU A 296 -10.50 -23.88 8.13
C GLU A 296 -9.74 -23.78 6.80
N GLU A 297 -10.42 -24.07 5.69
CA GLU A 297 -9.85 -23.94 4.34
C GLU A 297 -9.60 -22.47 3.96
N GLU A 298 -10.51 -21.54 4.30
CA GLU A 298 -10.29 -20.10 4.13
C GLU A 298 -9.12 -19.60 4.98
N ARG A 299 -9.01 -20.01 6.25
CA ARG A 299 -7.87 -19.64 7.13
C ARG A 299 -6.54 -20.10 6.52
N LYS A 300 -6.48 -21.35 6.04
CA LYS A 300 -5.28 -21.89 5.39
C LYS A 300 -4.95 -21.13 4.10
N GLY A 301 -5.96 -20.79 3.30
CA GLY A 301 -5.78 -19.99 2.10
C GLY A 301 -5.33 -18.55 2.37
N GLU A 302 -5.77 -17.93 3.47
CA GLU A 302 -5.29 -16.61 3.89
C GLU A 302 -3.83 -16.65 4.37
N GLU A 303 -3.44 -17.69 5.13
CA GLU A 303 -2.05 -17.91 5.55
C GLU A 303 -1.12 -18.14 4.35
N GLU A 304 -1.55 -18.93 3.37
CA GLU A 304 -0.81 -19.16 2.12
C GLU A 304 -0.63 -17.86 1.32
N ARG A 305 -1.69 -17.04 1.17
CA ARG A 305 -1.58 -15.74 0.49
C ARG A 305 -0.69 -14.75 1.22
N ALA A 306 -0.72 -14.75 2.55
CA ALA A 306 0.17 -13.90 3.34
C ALA A 306 1.64 -14.31 3.14
N ALA A 307 1.91 -15.62 3.13
CA ALA A 307 3.23 -16.15 2.83
C ALA A 307 3.68 -15.86 1.38
N GLU A 308 2.77 -15.90 0.40
CA GLU A 308 3.07 -15.52 -0.98
C GLU A 308 3.51 -14.06 -1.07
N ILE A 309 2.80 -13.13 -0.41
CA ILE A 309 3.17 -11.69 -0.37
C ILE A 309 4.55 -11.49 0.27
N GLU A 310 4.86 -12.19 1.35
CA GLU A 310 6.19 -12.15 1.97
C GLU A 310 7.28 -12.74 1.05
N SER A 311 6.94 -13.69 0.17
CA SER A 311 7.89 -14.33 -0.76
C SER A 311 8.08 -13.59 -2.09
N ASP A 312 7.09 -12.82 -2.55
CA ASP A 312 7.09 -12.12 -3.84
C ASP A 312 8.10 -10.94 -3.85
N GLU A 313 8.54 -10.46 -2.68
CA GLU A 313 9.59 -9.43 -2.58
C GLU A 313 11.02 -9.99 -2.70
N GLU A 314 11.23 -11.28 -2.42
CA GLU A 314 12.51 -11.96 -2.69
C GLU A 314 12.70 -12.31 -4.18
N GLU A 315 11.59 -12.42 -4.94
CA GLU A 315 11.59 -12.72 -6.38
C GLU A 315 11.37 -11.47 -7.25
N SER A 316 11.96 -10.33 -6.86
CA SER A 316 12.09 -9.16 -7.75
C SER A 316 13.08 -9.45 -8.89
N GLY A 317 12.67 -10.31 -9.81
CA GLY A 317 13.22 -10.38 -11.15
C GLY A 317 12.99 -9.03 -11.82
N PHE A 318 14.00 -8.17 -11.76
CA PHE A 318 14.03 -6.82 -12.33
C PHE A 318 13.15 -6.70 -13.60
N TYR A 319 12.09 -5.89 -13.51
CA TYR A 319 11.10 -5.68 -14.57
C TYR A 319 11.80 -5.30 -15.89
N ASN A 320 11.87 -6.24 -16.83
CA ASN A 320 12.43 -6.09 -18.18
C ASN A 320 11.31 -6.12 -19.24
N PRO A 321 10.46 -5.09 -19.30
CA PRO A 321 9.29 -5.05 -20.18
C PRO A 321 9.63 -5.06 -21.67
N LEU A 322 10.90 -4.83 -22.02
CA LEU A 322 11.40 -4.82 -23.40
C LEU A 322 12.14 -6.11 -23.79
N ASP A 323 12.18 -7.13 -22.91
CA ASP A 323 12.92 -8.39 -23.09
C ASP A 323 14.35 -8.16 -23.63
N LEU A 324 15.00 -7.12 -23.10
CA LEU A 324 16.35 -6.75 -23.52
C LEU A 324 17.33 -7.78 -22.94
N PRO A 325 18.32 -8.24 -23.72
CA PRO A 325 19.33 -9.16 -23.22
C PRO A 325 20.02 -8.59 -21.97
N MET A 326 20.32 -9.45 -21.00
CA MET A 326 21.01 -9.06 -19.77
C MET A 326 22.47 -8.73 -20.08
N GLY A 327 22.95 -7.62 -19.51
CA GLY A 327 24.35 -7.23 -19.57
C GLY A 327 25.21 -8.10 -18.66
N VAL A 328 26.52 -7.90 -18.73
CA VAL A 328 27.49 -8.56 -17.83
C VAL A 328 27.26 -8.20 -16.36
N ASP A 329 26.57 -7.09 -16.11
CA ASP A 329 26.20 -6.58 -14.78
C ASP A 329 24.87 -7.18 -14.25
N GLY A 330 24.26 -8.13 -14.98
CA GLY A 330 22.97 -8.72 -14.59
C GLY A 330 21.77 -7.79 -14.70
N LYS A 331 21.92 -6.58 -15.29
CA LYS A 331 20.83 -5.64 -15.60
C LYS A 331 20.53 -5.67 -17.11
N PRO A 332 19.28 -5.43 -17.56
CA PRO A 332 18.96 -5.30 -18.98
C PRO A 332 19.81 -4.23 -19.64
N ILE A 333 20.41 -4.55 -20.79
CA ILE A 333 21.27 -3.63 -21.52
C ILE A 333 20.44 -2.40 -21.94
N PRO A 334 20.94 -1.16 -21.75
CA PRO A 334 20.24 0.04 -22.16
C PRO A 334 19.75 0.00 -23.62
N TYR A 335 18.54 0.49 -23.87
CA TYR A 335 17.88 0.39 -25.19
C TYR A 335 18.67 1.03 -26.35
N TRP A 336 19.39 2.13 -26.08
CA TRP A 336 20.26 2.77 -27.08
C TRP A 336 21.45 1.87 -27.45
N LEU A 337 22.00 1.13 -26.49
CA LEU A 337 23.13 0.23 -26.68
C LEU A 337 22.67 -1.04 -27.43
N TYR A 338 21.46 -1.51 -27.14
CA TYR A 338 20.77 -2.54 -27.92
C TYR A 338 20.60 -2.14 -29.39
N LYS A 339 20.17 -0.91 -29.66
CA LYS A 339 20.08 -0.36 -31.02
C LYS A 339 21.44 -0.19 -31.69
N LEU A 340 22.43 0.35 -30.96
CA LEU A 340 23.79 0.59 -31.47
C LEU A 340 24.47 -0.71 -31.90
N HIS A 341 24.33 -1.78 -31.11
CA HIS A 341 24.90 -3.10 -31.44
C HIS A 341 24.03 -3.93 -32.38
N GLY A 342 22.90 -3.40 -32.85
CA GLY A 342 22.01 -4.10 -33.78
C GLY A 342 21.40 -5.38 -33.22
N LEU A 343 21.33 -5.53 -31.89
CA LEU A 343 20.83 -6.73 -31.20
C LEU A 343 19.32 -6.99 -31.46
N GLY A 344 18.61 -6.02 -32.01
CA GLY A 344 17.21 -6.18 -32.44
C GLY A 344 17.00 -6.81 -33.81
N GLN A 345 18.05 -6.98 -34.61
CA GLN A 345 17.96 -7.72 -35.86
C GLN A 345 18.05 -9.21 -35.56
N LYS A 346 17.01 -9.97 -35.91
CA LYS A 346 16.96 -11.42 -35.74
C LYS A 346 17.44 -12.07 -37.04
N PHE A 347 18.44 -12.93 -36.93
CA PHE A 347 18.96 -13.74 -38.05
C PHE A 347 18.68 -15.21 -37.76
N GLU A 348 18.13 -15.93 -38.71
CA GLU A 348 17.86 -17.36 -38.59
C GLU A 348 18.89 -18.19 -39.37
N CYS A 349 19.21 -19.38 -38.87
CA CYS A 349 20.07 -20.34 -39.56
C CYS A 349 19.38 -21.71 -39.62
N GLU A 350 19.06 -22.16 -40.84
CA GLU A 350 18.40 -23.44 -41.12
C GLU A 350 19.31 -24.62 -40.78
N ILE A 351 20.60 -24.51 -41.11
CA ILE A 351 21.64 -25.53 -40.82
C ILE A 351 21.75 -25.81 -39.30
N CYS A 352 21.46 -24.81 -38.46
CA CYS A 352 21.44 -24.93 -37.00
C CYS A 352 20.06 -25.35 -36.43
N GLY A 353 19.12 -25.82 -37.27
CA GLY A 353 17.75 -26.16 -36.86
C GLY A 353 16.89 -24.94 -36.56
N ASN A 354 16.91 -23.94 -37.45
CA ASN A 354 16.16 -22.68 -37.34
C ASN A 354 16.44 -21.90 -36.03
N SER A 355 17.70 -21.91 -35.60
CA SER A 355 18.11 -21.14 -34.43
C SER A 355 18.13 -19.64 -34.75
N ILE A 356 17.57 -18.84 -33.85
CA ILE A 356 17.50 -17.38 -34.00
C ILE A 356 18.67 -16.73 -33.24
N TYR A 357 19.49 -15.98 -33.97
CA TYR A 357 20.59 -15.19 -33.44
C TYR A 357 20.22 -13.70 -33.42
N LYS A 358 20.29 -13.10 -32.22
CA LYS A 358 20.04 -11.66 -32.02
C LYS A 358 21.32 -10.87 -32.34
N GLY A 359 21.31 -10.10 -33.43
CA GLY A 359 22.39 -9.22 -33.86
C GLY A 359 23.44 -9.86 -34.78
N ARG A 360 23.99 -9.03 -35.68
CA ARG A 360 24.92 -9.45 -36.74
C ARG A 360 26.20 -10.09 -36.20
N ARG A 361 26.74 -9.58 -35.08
CA ARG A 361 27.97 -10.11 -34.47
C ARG A 361 27.79 -11.50 -33.87
N ALA A 362 26.65 -11.76 -33.23
CA ALA A 362 26.32 -13.08 -32.70
C ALA A 362 26.13 -14.08 -33.84
N PHE A 363 25.48 -13.63 -34.92
CA PHE A 363 25.34 -14.40 -36.14
C PHE A 363 26.69 -14.69 -36.81
N GLU A 364 27.62 -13.75 -36.96
CA GLU A 364 28.94 -14.11 -37.54
C GLU A 364 29.74 -15.10 -36.70
N ARG A 365 29.60 -15.01 -35.36
CA ARG A 365 30.27 -15.93 -34.45
C ARG A 365 29.73 -17.35 -34.57
N HIS A 366 28.43 -17.53 -34.83
CA HIS A 366 27.79 -18.85 -34.84
C HIS A 366 28.37 -19.80 -35.90
N PHE A 367 28.90 -19.30 -37.02
CA PHE A 367 29.55 -20.12 -38.05
C PHE A 367 30.77 -20.91 -37.53
N LYS A 368 31.43 -20.40 -36.48
CA LYS A 368 32.56 -21.05 -35.81
C LYS A 368 32.14 -21.88 -34.60
N GLU A 369 30.88 -21.81 -34.19
CA GLU A 369 30.37 -22.55 -33.04
C GLU A 369 30.13 -24.03 -33.40
N PHE A 370 30.23 -24.89 -32.39
CA PHE A 370 30.11 -26.34 -32.56
C PHE A 370 28.79 -26.75 -33.22
N LYS A 371 27.68 -26.08 -32.88
CA LYS A 371 26.35 -26.40 -33.43
C LYS A 371 26.30 -26.27 -34.96
N HIS A 372 26.88 -25.19 -35.50
CA HIS A 372 26.94 -24.98 -36.94
C HIS A 372 27.95 -25.92 -37.62
N GLN A 373 29.11 -26.15 -36.98
CA GLN A 373 30.09 -27.13 -37.46
C GLN A 373 29.52 -28.55 -37.53
N ASP A 374 28.74 -28.95 -36.54
CA ASP A 374 28.08 -30.26 -36.50
C ASP A 374 26.96 -30.35 -37.54
N GLY A 375 26.18 -29.27 -37.74
CA GLY A 375 25.22 -29.16 -38.84
C GLY A 375 25.86 -29.37 -40.20
N MET A 376 26.94 -28.64 -40.50
CA MET A 376 27.72 -28.82 -41.73
C MET A 376 28.32 -30.23 -41.87
N ARG A 377 28.81 -30.80 -40.77
CA ARG A 377 29.36 -32.16 -40.74
C ARG A 377 28.30 -33.21 -41.08
N ARG A 378 27.08 -33.07 -40.56
CA ARG A 378 25.95 -33.97 -40.88
C ARG A 378 25.52 -33.89 -42.34
N LEU A 379 25.69 -32.72 -42.96
CA LEU A 379 25.47 -32.51 -44.40
C LEU A 379 26.63 -33.03 -45.27
N GLY A 380 27.76 -33.45 -44.66
CA GLY A 380 28.95 -33.88 -45.38
C GLY A 380 29.71 -32.74 -46.06
N ILE A 381 29.46 -31.49 -45.67
CA ILE A 381 30.10 -30.29 -46.22
C ILE A 381 31.22 -29.84 -45.26
N PRO A 382 32.45 -29.61 -45.73
CA PRO A 382 33.51 -29.09 -44.88
C PRO A 382 33.23 -27.62 -44.51
N ASN A 383 33.22 -27.31 -43.21
CA ASN A 383 33.02 -25.94 -42.72
C ASN A 383 34.26 -25.07 -42.99
N THR A 384 34.32 -24.52 -44.20
CA THR A 384 35.36 -23.59 -44.67
C THR A 384 34.78 -22.18 -44.79
N ASN A 385 35.64 -21.15 -44.85
CA ASN A 385 35.20 -19.76 -44.97
C ASN A 385 34.33 -19.46 -46.21
N ASN A 386 34.35 -20.35 -47.22
CA ASN A 386 33.53 -20.23 -48.42
C ASN A 386 32.02 -20.36 -48.12
N PHE A 387 31.66 -20.95 -46.98
CA PHE A 387 30.27 -21.16 -46.55
C PHE A 387 29.81 -20.16 -45.49
N ASN A 388 30.62 -19.15 -45.16
CA ASN A 388 30.19 -18.07 -44.28
C ASN A 388 29.01 -17.31 -44.94
N GLU A 389 28.05 -16.90 -44.13
CA GLU A 389 26.78 -16.24 -44.55
C GLU A 389 25.72 -17.17 -45.18
N ILE A 390 26.03 -18.44 -45.43
CA ILE A 390 25.04 -19.39 -45.96
C ILE A 390 24.22 -19.98 -44.81
N THR A 391 22.92 -19.73 -44.85
CA THR A 391 21.99 -20.16 -43.79
C THR A 391 21.10 -21.31 -44.21
N SER A 392 20.77 -21.40 -45.51
CA SER A 392 19.90 -22.45 -46.04
C SER A 392 20.68 -23.70 -46.41
N ILE A 393 20.09 -24.85 -46.11
CA ILE A 393 20.69 -26.16 -46.40
C ILE A 393 20.81 -26.35 -47.92
N LYS A 394 19.78 -25.97 -48.69
CA LYS A 394 19.77 -26.13 -50.15
C LYS A 394 20.88 -25.33 -50.83
N GLU A 395 21.08 -24.09 -50.39
CA GLU A 395 22.11 -23.20 -50.93
C GLU A 395 23.52 -23.73 -50.62
N ALA A 396 23.73 -24.27 -49.41
CA ALA A 396 25.00 -24.89 -49.02
C ALA A 396 25.32 -26.12 -49.90
N GLU A 397 24.33 -26.97 -50.18
CA GLU A 397 24.49 -28.13 -51.05
C GLU A 397 24.81 -27.75 -52.51
N GLU A 398 24.12 -26.74 -53.05
CA GLU A 398 24.39 -26.23 -54.40
C GLU A 398 25.78 -25.62 -54.53
N LEU A 399 26.19 -24.82 -53.54
CA LEU A 399 27.53 -24.23 -53.53
C LEU A 399 28.60 -25.33 -53.44
N TRP A 400 28.37 -26.34 -52.58
CA TRP A 400 29.30 -27.44 -52.44
C TRP A 400 29.45 -28.24 -53.74
N LYS A 401 28.36 -28.52 -54.45
CA LYS A 401 28.40 -29.14 -55.79
C LYS A 401 29.24 -28.33 -56.77
N ARG A 402 29.04 -27.00 -56.85
CA ARG A 402 29.84 -26.12 -57.73
C ARG A 402 31.33 -26.10 -57.35
N ILE A 403 31.64 -26.11 -56.05
CA ILE A 403 33.03 -26.18 -55.58
C ILE A 403 33.65 -27.52 -55.94
N GLN A 404 32.94 -28.64 -55.72
CA GLN A 404 33.40 -29.98 -56.09
C GLN A 404 33.61 -30.13 -57.60
N GLU A 405 32.74 -29.54 -58.43
CA GLU A 405 32.93 -29.51 -59.89
C GLU A 405 34.22 -28.75 -60.25
N ARG A 406 34.46 -27.59 -59.64
CA ARG A 406 35.66 -26.77 -59.91
C ARG A 406 36.95 -27.43 -59.40
N GLU A 407 36.93 -28.01 -58.20
CA GLU A 407 38.09 -28.71 -57.62
C GLU A 407 38.32 -30.07 -58.29
N GLY A 408 37.27 -30.77 -58.68
CA GLY A 408 37.34 -32.05 -59.37
C GLY A 408 37.98 -31.98 -60.76
N VAL A 409 37.93 -30.81 -61.41
CA VAL A 409 38.61 -30.51 -62.67
C VAL A 409 40.11 -30.19 -62.47
N ASN A 410 40.50 -29.71 -61.28
CA ASN A 410 41.89 -29.31 -60.98
C ASN A 410 42.70 -30.35 -60.21
N LYS A 411 42.09 -31.47 -59.80
CA LYS A 411 42.77 -32.50 -59.02
C LYS A 411 43.41 -33.52 -59.97
N TRP A 412 44.70 -33.33 -60.25
CA TRP A 412 45.52 -34.25 -61.05
C TRP A 412 45.29 -35.69 -60.60
N ARG A 413 44.90 -36.57 -61.54
CA ARG A 413 44.60 -37.98 -61.27
C ARG A 413 45.72 -38.86 -61.82
N PRO A 414 46.77 -39.16 -61.04
CA PRO A 414 47.92 -39.93 -61.54
C PRO A 414 47.56 -41.28 -62.17
N GLU A 415 46.48 -41.93 -61.73
CA GLU A 415 46.06 -43.21 -62.33
C GLU A 415 45.60 -43.10 -63.79
N ILE A 416 45.10 -41.92 -64.19
CA ILE A 416 44.48 -41.66 -65.50
C ILE A 416 45.37 -40.76 -66.36
N GLU A 417 46.05 -39.80 -65.72
CA GLU A 417 46.80 -38.72 -66.38
C GLU A 417 48.32 -38.95 -66.37
N GLU A 418 48.85 -39.90 -65.59
CA GLU A 418 50.27 -40.29 -65.64
C GLU A 418 50.47 -41.40 -66.69
N GLU A 419 51.24 -41.09 -67.72
CA GLU A 419 51.52 -41.97 -68.85
C GLU A 419 52.84 -42.73 -68.63
N TYR A 420 52.82 -44.04 -68.89
CA TYR A 420 53.96 -44.95 -68.83
C TYR A 420 54.16 -45.60 -70.19
N GLU A 421 55.41 -45.67 -70.64
CA GLU A 421 55.81 -46.31 -71.89
C GLU A 421 56.33 -47.73 -71.60
N ASP A 422 55.90 -48.70 -72.42
CA ASP A 422 56.41 -50.08 -72.36
C ASP A 422 57.75 -50.22 -73.12
N GLY A 423 58.34 -51.42 -73.11
CA GLY A 423 59.60 -51.68 -73.80
C GLY A 423 59.52 -51.63 -75.34
N GLU A 424 58.30 -51.59 -75.90
CA GLU A 424 58.03 -51.53 -77.34
C GLU A 424 57.66 -50.11 -77.81
N GLY A 425 57.55 -49.17 -76.88
CA GLY A 425 57.25 -47.75 -77.14
C GLY A 425 55.77 -47.38 -77.11
N ASN A 426 54.90 -48.27 -76.62
CA ASN A 426 53.47 -47.98 -76.48
C ASN A 426 53.18 -47.25 -75.16
N VAL A 427 52.38 -46.20 -75.24
CA VAL A 427 52.04 -45.36 -74.09
C VAL A 427 50.70 -45.77 -73.49
N TYR A 428 50.69 -46.08 -72.20
CA TYR A 428 49.51 -46.44 -71.43
C TYR A 428 49.36 -45.54 -70.21
N ASN A 429 48.13 -45.31 -69.74
CA ASN A 429 47.95 -44.72 -68.42
C ASN A 429 48.46 -45.68 -67.33
N LYS A 430 48.86 -45.14 -66.18
CA LYS A 430 49.45 -45.90 -65.07
C LYS A 430 48.64 -47.12 -64.64
N LYS A 431 47.31 -47.01 -64.61
CA LYS A 431 46.43 -48.10 -64.20
C LYS A 431 46.46 -49.24 -65.22
N THR A 432 46.27 -48.92 -66.49
CA THR A 432 46.32 -49.89 -67.59
C THR A 432 47.71 -50.52 -67.68
N TYR A 433 48.79 -49.74 -67.55
CA TYR A 433 50.15 -50.27 -67.49
C TYR A 433 50.35 -51.25 -66.32
N SER A 434 49.91 -50.88 -65.12
CA SER A 434 50.05 -51.72 -63.93
C SER A 434 49.23 -53.02 -64.02
N ASP A 435 48.02 -52.95 -64.59
CA ASP A 435 47.16 -54.10 -64.79
C ASP A 435 47.72 -55.04 -65.89
N LEU A 436 48.20 -54.49 -67.01
CA LEU A 436 48.85 -55.26 -68.07
C LEU A 436 50.14 -55.92 -67.58
N LYS A 437 50.95 -55.21 -66.78
CA LYS A 437 52.15 -55.74 -66.14
C LYS A 437 51.83 -56.85 -65.14
N ARG A 438 50.74 -56.71 -64.36
CA ARG A 438 50.28 -57.74 -63.42
C ARG A 438 49.74 -58.99 -64.14
N GLN A 439 49.15 -58.81 -65.32
CA GLN A 439 48.69 -59.90 -66.19
C GLN A 439 49.82 -60.53 -67.02
N GLY A 440 51.02 -59.94 -67.01
CA GLY A 440 52.20 -60.42 -67.74
C GLY A 440 52.14 -60.17 -69.24
N LEU A 441 51.34 -59.18 -69.68
CA LEU A 441 51.14 -58.84 -71.09
C LEU A 441 52.13 -57.81 -71.62
N ILE A 442 52.82 -57.08 -70.73
CA ILE A 442 53.88 -56.10 -71.03
C ILE A 442 55.02 -56.17 -70.00
#